data_AF-A0A1C4TPZ8-F1
#
_entry.id   AF-A0A1C4TPZ8-F1
#
_cell.length_a   1.000
_cell.length_b   1.000
_cell.length_c   1.000
_cell.angle_alpha   90.00
_cell.angle_beta   90.00
_cell.angle_gamma   90.00
#
_symmetry.space_group_name_H-M   'P 1'
#
loop_
_entity.id
_entity.type
_entity.pdbx_description
1 polymer ?
#
loop_
_entity_poly.entity_id
_entity_poly.type
_entity_poly.pdbx_seq_one_letter_code
_entity_poly.pdbx_strand_id
1 'polypeptide(L)'
;MGRREKPIVTSNKALERLACWLRDHRAAGGWSYAQLAQRSGCHATTLQRAASGNQVPSARAVEAYARACDAPVPKALELWKQARAGEYYGAVTGRAIPSPVYVSGLSQLKAGLHGLYVKAGRPAVRSMEERAGQWGKLPHSTAHRIVQGQTVPRDESQLIGFLTACDVPEQEQPLWVDAWRRVLNRATPMTALPERTASPAEPAIRPSVSERRITRNPEAVSALSFTVLGPVRAWRGSELLSSGSPQQRALLAALLLREGRTVTAGELIDAFWGEDPPSQALATIRTYASRLRKILGEEALVSESGGYALRIGRGNLDLTLAEDLAFEAEKARAGGDRLQARTLINKVLGLWDGEALSSVPGPYADNQRTRLEEWRLQLTETRLDLDLEVGCHAEAVSELTALTAAYPLRERLRELLMVALYRSGRQAEALAVYADTRRLLAEELGVDPRPELAQLQQRILRADEELARPADEPAPAPTPFRPAQLPATVPDFTGRHSPARELGEQLATAGNSAMPVSALAGIGGVGKTTLAVHVAHRIRPHFPDGQLYVDLQGTGARAAEPETVLASFLR
;
A
#
# COMPACT_ATOMS: atom_id res chain seq x y z
N MET A 1 3.94 52.01 -15.84
CA MET A 1 2.58 51.56 -15.45
C MET A 1 2.54 50.04 -15.46
N GLY A 2 2.56 49.40 -14.29
CA GLY A 2 2.64 47.93 -14.17
C GLY A 2 1.32 47.23 -14.52
N ARG A 3 1.39 45.97 -15.00
CA ARG A 3 0.22 45.11 -15.23
C ARG A 3 -0.71 45.12 -14.01
N ARG A 4 -2.00 45.40 -14.22
CA ARG A 4 -3.03 45.30 -13.17
C ARG A 4 -3.07 43.87 -12.63
N GLU A 5 -3.06 43.74 -11.30
CA GLU A 5 -3.20 42.43 -10.65
C GLU A 5 -4.57 41.83 -10.95
N LYS A 6 -4.61 40.52 -11.18
CA LYS A 6 -5.88 39.80 -11.33
C LYS A 6 -6.66 39.80 -10.00
N PRO A 7 -8.00 39.85 -10.04
CA PRO A 7 -8.81 39.69 -8.83
C PRO A 7 -8.52 38.33 -8.18
N ILE A 8 -8.57 38.28 -6.85
CA ILE A 8 -8.41 37.04 -6.09
C ILE A 8 -9.73 36.25 -6.23
N VAL A 9 -9.64 35.05 -6.80
CA VAL A 9 -10.80 34.16 -6.97
C VAL A 9 -10.46 32.84 -6.27
N THR A 10 -10.99 32.67 -5.05
CA THR A 10 -10.79 31.45 -4.26
C THR A 10 -12.01 31.14 -3.41
N SER A 11 -12.34 29.85 -3.25
CA SER A 11 -13.41 29.39 -2.35
C SER A 11 -12.96 29.35 -0.88
N ASN A 12 -11.66 29.42 -0.62
CA ASN A 12 -11.08 29.46 0.71
C ASN A 12 -11.01 30.92 1.22
N LYS A 13 -12.00 31.32 2.02
CA LYS A 13 -12.08 32.68 2.60
C LYS A 13 -10.86 33.06 3.44
N ALA A 14 -10.14 32.09 4.03
CA ALA A 14 -8.94 32.38 4.79
C ALA A 14 -7.72 32.64 3.87
N LEU A 15 -7.62 31.92 2.74
CA LEU A 15 -6.63 32.21 1.70
C LEU A 15 -6.90 33.55 1.02
N GLU A 16 -8.18 33.89 0.78
CA GLU A 16 -8.58 35.22 0.29
C GLU A 16 -8.10 36.33 1.23
N ARG A 17 -8.37 36.20 2.53
CA ARG A 17 -7.90 37.15 3.56
C ARG A 17 -6.39 37.29 3.59
N LEU A 18 -5.64 36.18 3.53
CA LEU A 18 -4.18 36.22 3.49
C LEU A 18 -3.67 36.95 2.23
N ALA A 19 -4.22 36.62 1.06
CA ALA A 19 -3.80 37.21 -0.20
C ALA A 19 -4.13 38.71 -0.26
N CYS A 20 -5.31 39.14 0.20
CA CYS A 20 -5.66 40.55 0.34
C CYS A 20 -4.70 41.26 1.31
N TRP A 21 -4.48 40.69 2.50
CA TRP A 21 -3.61 41.29 3.52
C TRP A 21 -2.19 41.52 3.01
N LEU A 22 -1.63 40.56 2.26
CA LEU A 22 -0.30 40.70 1.64
C LEU A 22 -0.27 41.81 0.58
N ARG A 23 -1.30 41.90 -0.27
CA ARG A 23 -1.42 42.96 -1.29
C ARG A 23 -1.58 44.35 -0.67
N ASP A 24 -2.36 44.46 0.40
CA ASP A 24 -2.62 45.72 1.09
C ASP A 24 -1.33 46.27 1.70
N HIS A 25 -0.51 45.43 2.35
CA HIS A 25 0.76 45.86 2.92
C HIS A 25 1.79 46.22 1.84
N ARG A 26 1.81 45.50 0.72
CA ARG A 26 2.64 45.87 -0.43
C ARG A 26 2.23 47.23 -1.01
N ALA A 27 0.92 47.45 -1.17
CA ALA A 27 0.36 48.68 -1.71
C ALA A 27 0.59 49.88 -0.77
N ALA A 28 0.40 49.69 0.54
CA ALA A 28 0.68 50.70 1.56
C ALA A 28 2.16 51.11 1.59
N GLY A 29 3.07 50.16 1.37
CA GLY A 29 4.51 50.44 1.24
C GLY A 29 4.93 50.98 -0.13
N GLY A 30 4.03 51.08 -1.11
CA GLY A 30 4.34 51.57 -2.46
C GLY A 30 5.27 50.67 -3.27
N TRP A 31 5.42 49.40 -2.89
CA TRP A 31 6.43 48.50 -3.46
C TRP A 31 5.93 47.79 -4.73
N SER A 32 6.71 47.81 -5.81
CA SER A 32 6.53 46.85 -6.92
C SER A 32 7.02 45.45 -6.53
N TYR A 33 6.54 44.39 -7.18
CA TYR A 33 7.05 43.03 -6.92
C TYR A 33 8.55 42.87 -7.21
N ALA A 34 9.11 43.68 -8.12
CA ALA A 34 10.55 43.68 -8.40
C ALA A 34 11.35 44.27 -7.22
N GLN A 35 10.88 45.38 -6.65
CA GLN A 35 11.48 45.97 -5.45
C GLN A 35 11.30 45.06 -4.22
N LEU A 36 10.14 44.41 -4.10
CA LEU A 36 9.87 43.48 -3.01
C LEU A 36 10.73 42.20 -3.12
N ALA A 37 11.03 41.75 -4.33
CA ALA A 37 11.95 40.64 -4.58
C ALA A 37 13.37 40.96 -4.10
N GLN A 38 13.85 42.17 -4.37
CA GLN A 38 15.17 42.63 -3.92
C GLN A 38 15.27 42.69 -2.39
N ARG A 39 14.18 43.09 -1.69
CA ARG A 39 14.14 43.16 -0.22
C ARG A 39 13.95 41.80 0.46
N SER A 40 13.23 40.88 -0.16
CA SER A 40 12.90 39.56 0.44
C SER A 40 13.92 38.46 0.13
N GLY A 41 14.79 38.66 -0.86
CA GLY A 41 15.64 37.60 -1.41
C GLY A 41 14.86 36.51 -2.17
N CYS A 42 13.56 36.70 -2.39
CA CYS A 42 12.69 35.79 -3.14
C CYS A 42 12.47 36.32 -4.56
N HIS A 43 12.32 35.42 -5.54
CA HIS A 43 12.01 35.83 -6.91
C HIS A 43 10.62 36.52 -6.99
N ALA A 44 10.48 37.55 -7.83
CA ALA A 44 9.25 38.35 -7.95
C ALA A 44 8.01 37.50 -8.27
N THR A 45 8.18 36.44 -9.07
CA THR A 45 7.12 35.48 -9.40
C THR A 45 6.65 34.67 -8.18
N THR A 46 7.54 34.33 -7.25
CA THR A 46 7.20 33.64 -6.00
C THR A 46 6.33 34.53 -5.11
N LEU A 47 6.66 35.82 -5.01
CA LEU A 47 5.88 36.79 -4.26
C LEU A 47 4.53 37.05 -4.91
N GLN A 48 4.49 37.16 -6.24
CA GLN A 48 3.25 37.31 -6.98
C GLN A 48 2.32 36.09 -6.83
N ARG A 49 2.88 34.87 -6.83
CA ARG A 49 2.14 33.64 -6.53
C ARG A 49 1.62 33.62 -5.10
N ALA A 50 2.42 34.06 -4.12
CA ALA A 50 2.01 34.09 -2.72
C ALA A 50 0.82 35.03 -2.48
N ALA A 51 0.75 36.14 -3.21
CA ALA A 51 -0.36 37.09 -3.17
C ALA A 51 -1.46 36.81 -4.21
N SER A 52 -1.41 35.68 -4.94
CA SER A 52 -2.38 35.40 -6.01
C SER A 52 -3.74 34.92 -5.49
N GLY A 53 -3.75 34.22 -4.34
CA GLY A 53 -4.93 33.53 -3.82
C GLY A 53 -5.29 32.23 -4.54
N ASN A 54 -4.50 31.79 -5.52
CA ASN A 54 -4.76 30.55 -6.27
C ASN A 54 -4.34 29.26 -5.52
N GLN A 55 -3.36 29.36 -4.64
CA GLN A 55 -2.80 28.26 -3.85
C GLN A 55 -2.26 28.82 -2.54
N VAL A 56 -2.22 28.02 -1.46
CA VAL A 56 -1.62 28.50 -0.21
C VAL A 56 -0.10 28.57 -0.39
N PRO A 57 0.54 29.74 -0.15
CA PRO A 57 1.99 29.87 -0.21
C PRO A 57 2.70 29.07 0.89
N SER A 58 4.00 28.83 0.74
CA SER A 58 4.80 28.30 1.85
C SER A 58 4.96 29.33 2.97
N ALA A 59 5.09 28.88 4.23
CA ALA A 59 5.33 29.78 5.36
C ALA A 59 6.53 30.69 5.13
N ARG A 60 7.63 30.13 4.60
CA ARG A 60 8.85 30.89 4.26
C ARG A 60 8.57 32.01 3.25
N ALA A 61 7.73 31.77 2.24
CA ALA A 61 7.38 32.81 1.28
C ALA A 61 6.52 33.92 1.91
N VAL A 62 5.59 33.57 2.81
CA VAL A 62 4.76 34.53 3.55
C VAL A 62 5.61 35.36 4.52
N GLU A 63 6.51 34.74 5.26
CA GLU A 63 7.44 35.43 6.15
C GLU A 63 8.35 36.39 5.39
N ALA A 64 8.94 35.93 4.29
CA ALA A 64 9.81 36.75 3.46
C ALA A 64 9.05 37.94 2.85
N TYR A 65 7.80 37.73 2.44
CA TYR A 65 6.92 38.80 1.95
C TYR A 65 6.60 39.80 3.05
N ALA A 66 6.16 39.33 4.21
CA ALA A 66 5.79 40.19 5.34
C ALA A 66 6.98 41.01 5.84
N ARG A 67 8.16 40.40 6.01
CA ARG A 67 9.39 41.11 6.37
C ARG A 67 9.77 42.15 5.32
N ALA A 68 9.65 41.83 4.03
CA ALA A 68 9.99 42.77 2.96
C ALA A 68 9.02 43.97 2.87
N CYS A 69 7.78 43.81 3.32
CA CYS A 69 6.79 44.88 3.45
C CYS A 69 6.83 45.60 4.81
N ASP A 70 7.79 45.31 5.69
CA ASP A 70 7.84 45.82 7.07
C ASP A 70 6.54 45.53 7.85
N ALA A 71 5.87 44.43 7.52
CA ALA A 71 4.60 44.00 8.08
C ALA A 71 4.79 42.99 9.22
N PRO A 72 3.85 42.90 10.19
CA PRO A 72 3.98 42.01 11.33
C PRO A 72 3.95 40.54 10.91
N VAL A 73 5.13 39.89 10.96
CA VAL A 73 5.31 38.47 10.63
C VAL A 73 4.40 37.53 11.43
N PRO A 74 4.18 37.73 12.75
CA PRO A 74 3.26 36.89 13.51
C PRO A 74 1.84 36.90 12.93
N LYS A 75 1.37 38.07 12.48
CA LYS A 75 0.03 38.19 11.89
C LYS A 75 -0.06 37.53 10.51
N ALA A 76 0.98 37.68 9.70
CA ALA A 76 1.09 37.01 8.41
C ALA A 76 1.07 35.48 8.57
N LEU A 77 1.80 34.95 9.55
CA LEU A 77 1.84 33.53 9.87
C LEU A 77 0.52 33.03 10.47
N GLU A 78 -0.19 33.83 11.26
CA GLU A 78 -1.52 33.50 11.77
C GLU A 78 -2.53 33.34 10.61
N LEU A 79 -2.58 34.32 9.69
CA LEU A 79 -3.42 34.25 8.50
C LEU A 79 -3.03 33.09 7.59
N TRP A 80 -1.74 32.78 7.50
CA TRP A 80 -1.25 31.60 6.77
C TRP A 80 -1.69 30.29 7.42
N LYS A 81 -1.63 30.17 8.75
CA LYS A 81 -2.15 29.00 9.49
C LYS A 81 -3.64 28.81 9.22
N GLN A 82 -4.42 29.90 9.22
CA GLN A 82 -5.86 29.87 8.90
C GLN A 82 -6.11 29.47 7.44
N ALA A 83 -5.35 30.01 6.48
CA ALA A 83 -5.45 29.68 5.07
C ALA A 83 -5.11 28.20 4.80
N ARG A 84 -4.04 27.70 5.43
CA ARG A 84 -3.58 26.31 5.31
C ARG A 84 -4.51 25.32 6.00
N ALA A 85 -5.12 25.70 7.13
CA ALA A 85 -6.20 24.92 7.72
C ALA A 85 -7.39 24.79 6.75
N GLY A 86 -7.73 25.87 6.03
CA GLY A 86 -8.78 25.87 5.01
C GLY A 86 -8.49 25.01 3.77
N GLU A 87 -7.22 24.81 3.40
CA GLU A 87 -6.80 23.97 2.26
C GLU A 87 -7.04 22.47 2.53
N TYR A 88 -6.96 22.05 3.80
CA TYR A 88 -7.27 20.68 4.21
C TYR A 88 -8.77 20.39 4.32
N TYR A 89 -9.61 21.40 4.57
CA TYR A 89 -11.08 21.23 4.61
C TYR A 89 -11.70 20.98 3.22
N GLY A 90 -10.98 21.32 2.14
CA GLY A 90 -11.43 21.07 0.77
C GLY A 90 -11.09 19.68 0.23
N ALA A 91 -10.18 18.94 0.86
CA ALA A 91 -9.60 17.73 0.27
C ALA A 91 -10.03 16.40 0.93
N VAL A 92 -10.58 16.38 2.16
CA VAL A 92 -11.02 15.12 2.81
C VAL A 92 -12.30 15.31 3.65
N THR A 93 -13.42 15.65 3.00
CA THR A 93 -14.78 15.78 3.59
C THR A 93 -15.03 17.08 4.40
N GLY A 94 -15.84 17.97 3.81
CA GLY A 94 -16.22 19.25 4.40
C GLY A 94 -17.22 19.15 5.56
N ARG A 95 -16.76 18.97 6.80
CA ARG A 95 -17.55 19.32 7.99
C ARG A 95 -16.73 20.11 9.00
N ALA A 96 -17.28 21.24 9.43
CA ALA A 96 -16.82 22.03 10.58
C ALA A 96 -16.74 21.16 11.84
N ILE A 97 -15.91 21.54 12.82
CA ILE A 97 -15.90 20.91 14.15
C ILE A 97 -17.37 20.85 14.63
N PRO A 98 -17.94 19.65 14.85
CA PRO A 98 -19.33 19.55 15.26
C PRO A 98 -19.50 20.28 16.59
N SER A 99 -20.48 21.18 16.67
CA SER A 99 -20.77 21.87 17.92
C SER A 99 -21.10 20.82 19.00
N PRO A 100 -20.51 20.91 20.20
CA PRO A 100 -20.68 19.91 21.27
C PRO A 100 -22.15 19.69 21.66
N VAL A 101 -23.00 20.70 21.45
CA VAL A 101 -24.45 20.63 21.67
C VAL A 101 -25.13 19.60 20.75
N TYR A 102 -24.61 19.39 19.53
CA TYR A 102 -25.19 18.51 18.51
C TYR A 102 -24.43 17.18 18.34
N VAL A 103 -23.43 16.90 19.18
CA VAL A 103 -22.71 15.63 19.17
C VAL A 103 -23.59 14.55 19.83
N SER A 104 -24.08 13.61 19.03
CA SER A 104 -25.00 12.55 19.46
C SER A 104 -24.49 11.12 19.20
N GLY A 105 -23.29 10.95 18.65
CA GLY A 105 -22.70 9.64 18.35
C GLY A 105 -21.17 9.63 18.40
N LEU A 106 -20.60 8.43 18.54
CA LEU A 106 -19.16 8.23 18.75
C LEU A 106 -18.29 8.81 17.61
N SER A 107 -18.72 8.65 16.35
CA SER A 107 -17.99 9.21 15.20
C SER A 107 -17.98 10.74 15.20
N GLN A 108 -19.06 11.39 15.65
CA GLN A 108 -19.14 12.85 15.77
C GLN A 108 -18.27 13.35 16.94
N LEU A 109 -18.21 12.58 18.03
CA LEU A 109 -17.34 12.88 19.17
C LEU A 109 -15.86 12.75 18.80
N LYS A 110 -15.47 11.66 18.13
CA LYS A 110 -14.10 11.46 17.61
C LYS A 110 -13.70 12.57 16.63
N ALA A 111 -14.58 12.92 15.69
CA ALA A 111 -14.36 14.03 14.76
C ALA A 111 -14.25 15.39 15.49
N GLY A 112 -15.03 15.58 16.55
CA GLY A 112 -14.97 16.74 17.44
C GLY A 112 -13.63 16.87 18.16
N LEU A 113 -13.19 15.82 18.86
CA LEU A 113 -11.92 15.78 19.59
C LEU A 113 -10.72 15.93 18.65
N HIS A 114 -10.73 15.26 17.50
CA HIS A 114 -9.72 15.43 16.46
C HIS A 114 -9.73 16.87 15.91
N GLY A 115 -10.91 17.44 15.69
CA GLY A 115 -11.07 18.84 15.28
C GLY A 115 -10.48 19.83 16.28
N LEU A 116 -10.66 19.58 17.59
CA LEU A 116 -10.06 20.38 18.66
C LEU A 116 -8.54 20.27 18.67
N TYR A 117 -7.99 19.06 18.52
CA TYR A 117 -6.55 18.82 18.40
C TYR A 117 -5.94 19.57 17.20
N VAL A 118 -6.62 19.55 16.05
CA VAL A 118 -6.20 20.30 14.86
C VAL A 118 -6.32 21.81 15.08
N LYS A 119 -7.41 22.28 15.70
CA LYS A 119 -7.62 23.70 16.07
C LYS A 119 -6.52 24.21 17.00
N ALA A 120 -6.03 23.37 17.90
CA ALA A 120 -4.93 23.66 18.82
C ALA A 120 -3.54 23.69 18.14
N GLY A 121 -3.46 23.50 16.81
CA GLY A 121 -2.21 23.53 16.07
C GLY A 121 -1.40 22.24 16.18
N ARG A 122 -2.06 21.11 16.47
CA ARG A 122 -1.45 19.76 16.56
C ARG A 122 -0.28 19.72 17.56
N PRO A 123 -0.52 19.99 18.85
CA PRO A 123 0.54 19.91 19.86
C PRO A 123 1.16 18.52 19.91
N ALA A 124 2.48 18.44 20.05
CA ALA A 124 3.18 17.16 20.11
C ALA A 124 2.62 16.32 21.27
N VAL A 125 2.32 15.03 21.03
CA VAL A 125 1.66 14.14 22.01
C VAL A 125 2.40 14.10 23.35
N ARG A 126 3.73 14.17 23.32
CA ARG A 126 4.58 14.25 24.53
C ARG A 126 4.33 15.52 25.35
N SER A 127 4.11 16.65 24.68
CA SER A 127 3.76 17.93 25.34
C SER A 127 2.31 17.97 25.84
N MET A 128 1.41 17.16 25.28
CA MET A 128 0.00 17.12 25.71
C MET A 128 -0.15 16.53 27.11
N GLU A 129 0.68 15.55 27.47
CA GLU A 129 0.69 14.97 28.82
C GLU A 129 1.12 16.00 29.88
N GLU A 130 2.13 16.81 29.57
CA GLU A 130 2.59 17.91 30.45
C GLU A 130 1.54 19.03 30.56
N ARG A 131 0.87 19.36 29.44
CA ARG A 131 -0.15 20.41 29.37
C ARG A 131 -1.49 20.03 30.02
N ALA A 132 -1.74 18.74 30.27
CA ALA A 132 -2.94 18.28 30.97
C ALA A 132 -2.97 18.64 32.47
N GLY A 133 -1.91 19.29 32.99
CA GLY A 133 -1.86 19.96 34.29
C GLY A 133 -1.60 19.05 35.50
N GLN A 134 -1.88 17.74 35.41
CA GLN A 134 -1.48 16.74 36.42
C GLN A 134 -0.90 15.50 35.73
N TRP A 135 0.26 15.05 36.22
CA TRP A 135 0.94 13.85 35.75
C TRP A 135 0.00 12.63 35.78
N GLY A 136 -0.13 11.93 34.65
CA GLY A 136 -0.95 10.71 34.53
C GLY A 136 -2.43 10.91 34.17
N LYS A 137 -2.96 12.15 34.10
CA LYS A 137 -4.36 12.39 33.68
C LYS A 137 -4.62 12.10 32.21
N LEU A 138 -3.59 12.22 31.37
CA LEU A 138 -3.67 11.90 29.95
C LEU A 138 -2.37 11.19 29.54
N PRO A 139 -2.27 9.86 29.74
CA PRO A 139 -1.07 9.11 29.38
C PRO A 139 -0.72 9.29 27.91
N HIS A 140 0.57 9.36 27.58
CA HIS A 140 1.08 9.50 26.21
C HIS A 140 0.39 8.56 25.20
N SER A 141 0.25 7.28 25.54
CA SER A 141 -0.41 6.26 24.69
C SER A 141 -1.91 6.51 24.50
N THR A 142 -2.55 7.20 25.43
CA THR A 142 -3.98 7.55 25.35
C THR A 142 -4.15 8.83 24.53
N ALA A 143 -3.33 9.86 24.76
CA ALA A 143 -3.28 11.05 23.92
C ALA A 143 -3.06 10.68 22.44
N HIS A 144 -2.07 9.82 22.16
CA HIS A 144 -1.75 9.33 20.81
C HIS A 144 -2.95 8.68 20.12
N ARG A 145 -3.66 7.79 20.81
CA ARG A 145 -4.83 7.08 20.25
C ARG A 145 -6.04 8.00 20.08
N ILE A 146 -6.21 9.03 20.92
CA ILE A 146 -7.29 10.02 20.76
C ILE A 146 -7.02 10.89 19.53
N VAL A 147 -5.80 11.39 19.35
CA VAL A 147 -5.44 12.23 18.19
C VAL A 147 -5.45 11.45 16.88
N GLN A 148 -5.28 10.12 16.91
CA GLN A 148 -5.46 9.26 15.74
C GLN A 148 -6.93 8.83 15.51
N GLY A 149 -7.87 9.29 16.34
CA GLY A 149 -9.29 8.91 16.26
C GLY A 149 -9.57 7.44 16.60
N GLN A 150 -8.58 6.72 17.11
CA GLN A 150 -8.68 5.30 17.45
C GLN A 150 -9.52 5.10 18.71
N THR A 151 -9.40 6.00 19.70
CA THR A 151 -10.14 5.93 20.97
C THR A 151 -10.76 7.27 21.37
N VAL A 152 -11.61 7.24 22.39
CA VAL A 152 -12.12 8.44 23.09
C VAL A 152 -11.69 8.37 24.56
N PRO A 153 -11.65 9.49 25.30
CA PRO A 153 -11.35 9.48 26.73
C PRO A 153 -12.22 8.48 27.49
N ARG A 154 -11.61 7.68 28.37
CA ARG A 154 -12.29 6.61 29.13
C ARG A 154 -13.04 7.14 30.36
N ASP A 155 -12.56 8.25 30.89
CA ASP A 155 -13.17 8.94 32.03
C ASP A 155 -13.14 10.46 31.79
N GLU A 156 -13.86 11.17 32.66
CA GLU A 156 -13.97 12.62 32.59
C GLU A 156 -12.63 13.33 32.85
N SER A 157 -11.73 12.73 33.63
CA SER A 157 -10.41 13.30 33.90
C SER A 157 -9.52 13.29 32.66
N GLN A 158 -9.55 12.21 31.87
CA GLN A 158 -8.86 12.12 30.58
C GLN A 158 -9.43 13.10 29.56
N LEU A 159 -10.75 13.29 29.55
CA LEU A 159 -11.38 14.25 28.64
C LEU A 159 -10.95 15.67 28.99
N ILE A 160 -11.05 16.06 30.27
CA ILE A 160 -10.63 17.39 30.73
C ILE A 160 -9.13 17.59 30.46
N GLY A 161 -8.30 16.58 30.73
CA GLY A 161 -6.87 16.62 30.40
C GLY A 161 -6.60 16.86 28.91
N PHE A 162 -7.35 16.19 28.03
CA PHE A 162 -7.25 16.38 26.57
C PHE A 162 -7.73 17.76 26.11
N LEU A 163 -8.85 18.26 26.66
CA LEU A 163 -9.39 19.58 26.33
C LEU A 163 -8.43 20.69 26.77
N THR A 164 -7.85 20.58 27.97
CA THR A 164 -6.83 21.49 28.47
C THR A 164 -5.55 21.44 27.62
N ALA A 165 -5.09 20.24 27.24
CA ALA A 165 -3.95 20.08 26.34
C ALA A 165 -4.18 20.67 24.93
N CYS A 166 -5.43 20.85 24.52
CA CYS A 166 -5.83 21.49 23.26
C CYS A 166 -6.23 22.97 23.42
N ASP A 167 -5.94 23.61 24.55
CA ASP A 167 -6.28 25.01 24.86
C ASP A 167 -7.79 25.33 24.68
N VAL A 168 -8.67 24.37 25.00
CA VAL A 168 -10.11 24.61 24.95
C VAL A 168 -10.51 25.52 26.12
N PRO A 169 -11.20 26.66 25.87
CA PRO A 169 -11.59 27.59 26.93
C PRO A 169 -12.42 26.89 28.02
N GLU A 170 -12.18 27.21 29.29
CA GLU A 170 -12.86 26.59 30.43
C GLU A 170 -14.40 26.67 30.33
N GLN A 171 -14.93 27.71 29.69
CA GLN A 171 -16.37 27.90 29.46
C GLN A 171 -16.96 26.90 28.45
N GLU A 172 -16.14 26.38 27.52
CA GLU A 172 -16.56 25.39 26.51
C GLU A 172 -16.38 23.94 26.98
N GLN A 173 -15.52 23.70 27.98
CA GLN A 173 -15.22 22.33 28.45
C GLN A 173 -16.46 21.57 28.98
N PRO A 174 -17.37 22.17 29.79
CA PRO A 174 -18.58 21.50 30.25
C PRO A 174 -19.47 20.99 29.10
N LEU A 175 -19.54 21.72 27.97
CA LEU A 175 -20.33 21.31 26.81
C LEU A 175 -19.78 20.02 26.17
N TRP A 176 -18.46 19.87 26.15
CA TRP A 176 -17.78 18.67 25.66
C TRP A 176 -17.90 17.50 26.64
N VAL A 177 -17.87 17.77 27.95
CA VAL A 177 -18.15 16.76 28.98
C VAL A 177 -19.58 16.24 28.86
N ASP A 178 -20.56 17.11 28.67
CA ASP A 178 -21.96 16.71 28.45
C ASP A 178 -22.15 15.93 27.14
N ALA A 179 -21.49 16.35 26.05
CA ALA A 179 -21.48 15.61 24.80
C ALA A 179 -20.91 14.19 24.97
N TRP A 180 -19.78 14.07 25.66
CA TRP A 180 -19.13 12.80 25.95
C TRP A 180 -20.02 11.90 26.82
N ARG A 181 -20.59 12.44 27.91
CA ARG A 181 -21.56 11.71 28.77
C ARG A 181 -22.78 11.25 27.97
N ARG A 182 -23.34 12.11 27.10
CA ARG A 182 -24.49 11.74 26.24
C ARG A 182 -24.17 10.59 25.28
N VAL A 183 -22.96 10.57 24.71
CA VAL A 183 -22.53 9.53 23.78
C VAL A 183 -22.28 8.21 24.49
N LEU A 184 -21.72 8.24 25.70
CA LEU A 184 -21.37 7.03 26.46
C LEU A 184 -22.53 6.48 27.32
N ASN A 185 -23.46 7.33 27.78
CA ASN A 185 -24.63 6.92 28.58
C ASN A 185 -25.81 6.41 27.74
N ARG A 186 -25.70 6.25 26.41
CA ARG A 186 -26.74 5.62 25.57
C ARG A 186 -26.78 4.09 25.74
N ALA A 187 -26.91 3.64 26.99
CA ALA A 187 -27.24 2.29 27.38
C ALA A 187 -28.51 2.28 28.27
N THR A 188 -29.65 2.78 27.76
CA THR A 188 -31.02 2.42 28.22
C THR A 188 -32.05 2.84 27.15
N PRO A 189 -33.13 2.06 26.86
CA PRO A 189 -33.87 2.15 25.61
C PRO A 189 -35.09 3.09 25.67
N MET A 190 -35.41 3.76 24.56
CA MET A 190 -36.68 4.43 24.35
C MET A 190 -37.40 3.82 23.14
N THR A 191 -38.41 3.01 23.49
CA THR A 191 -39.81 3.05 23.05
C THR A 191 -40.14 3.47 21.60
N ALA A 192 -40.80 2.54 20.92
CA ALA A 192 -41.39 2.61 19.59
C ALA A 192 -42.41 3.75 19.39
N LEU A 193 -42.53 4.23 18.14
CA LEU A 193 -43.77 4.66 17.43
C LEU A 193 -43.43 5.20 16.01
N PRO A 194 -44.38 5.25 15.04
CA PRO A 194 -44.59 4.18 14.07
C PRO A 194 -44.35 4.58 12.60
N GLU A 195 -44.52 3.58 11.74
CA GLU A 195 -44.39 3.55 10.27
C GLU A 195 -45.09 4.69 9.52
N ARG A 196 -44.45 5.18 8.45
CA ARG A 196 -45.10 5.88 7.34
C ARG A 196 -44.90 5.12 6.04
N THR A 197 -45.97 4.41 5.69
CA THR A 197 -46.55 4.12 4.37
C THR A 197 -45.75 4.46 3.10
N ALA A 198 -45.63 3.43 2.27
CA ALA A 198 -45.12 3.42 0.91
C ALA A 198 -46.10 4.04 -0.13
N SER A 199 -45.54 4.57 -1.22
CA SER A 199 -46.15 4.60 -2.56
C SER A 199 -45.11 5.04 -3.63
N PRO A 200 -45.32 4.79 -4.94
CA PRO A 200 -44.46 3.87 -5.69
C PRO A 200 -43.74 4.48 -6.91
N ALA A 201 -42.74 3.72 -7.35
CA ALA A 201 -42.17 3.51 -8.70
C ALA A 201 -42.32 4.56 -9.83
N GLU A 202 -41.20 4.84 -10.52
CA GLU A 202 -41.02 4.65 -11.97
C GLU A 202 -39.52 4.64 -12.36
N PRO A 203 -39.12 4.08 -13.53
CA PRO A 203 -37.89 3.31 -13.68
C PRO A 203 -36.76 4.04 -14.44
N ALA A 204 -35.52 3.71 -14.10
CA ALA A 204 -34.34 4.12 -14.86
C ALA A 204 -33.75 2.96 -15.67
N ILE A 205 -33.59 3.22 -16.96
CA ILE A 205 -33.02 2.39 -18.02
C ILE A 205 -31.56 2.02 -17.70
N ARG A 206 -31.18 0.74 -17.90
CA ARG A 206 -29.78 0.28 -17.94
C ARG A 206 -29.44 -0.25 -19.34
N PRO A 207 -28.22 -0.03 -19.86
CA PRO A 207 -27.77 -0.69 -21.07
C PRO A 207 -27.27 -2.11 -20.76
N SER A 208 -27.57 -3.01 -21.69
CA SER A 208 -27.24 -4.44 -21.72
C SER A 208 -25.75 -4.69 -21.90
N VAL A 209 -25.18 -5.58 -21.08
CA VAL A 209 -23.96 -6.33 -21.42
C VAL A 209 -24.27 -7.81 -21.26
N SER A 210 -24.02 -8.52 -22.36
CA SER A 210 -24.39 -9.88 -22.71
C SER A 210 -23.80 -10.97 -21.80
N GLU A 211 -24.70 -11.88 -21.40
CA GLU A 211 -24.45 -13.10 -20.64
C GLU A 211 -23.61 -14.12 -21.43
N ARG A 212 -22.58 -14.70 -20.80
CA ARG A 212 -22.14 -16.07 -21.10
C ARG A 212 -22.53 -16.98 -19.95
N ARG A 213 -23.53 -17.80 -20.25
CA ARG A 213 -24.20 -18.80 -19.42
C ARG A 213 -23.22 -19.92 -19.09
N ILE A 214 -22.75 -19.98 -17.85
CA ILE A 214 -22.19 -21.22 -17.27
C ILE A 214 -23.39 -22.05 -16.81
N THR A 215 -23.56 -23.22 -17.41
CA THR A 215 -24.60 -24.20 -17.07
C THR A 215 -24.57 -24.54 -15.58
N ARG A 216 -25.59 -24.09 -14.83
CA ARG A 216 -25.80 -24.45 -13.43
C ARG A 216 -26.47 -25.81 -13.32
N ASN A 217 -25.86 -26.70 -12.55
CA ASN A 217 -26.43 -27.95 -12.07
C ASN A 217 -27.62 -27.64 -11.12
N PRO A 218 -28.82 -28.24 -11.31
CA PRO A 218 -30.03 -27.92 -10.54
C PRO A 218 -30.01 -28.32 -9.04
N GLU A 219 -28.97 -28.98 -8.53
CA GLU A 219 -28.82 -29.25 -7.08
C GLU A 219 -28.27 -28.06 -6.26
N ALA A 220 -27.77 -27.01 -6.91
CA ALA A 220 -27.12 -25.88 -6.24
C ALA A 220 -28.08 -24.83 -5.61
N VAL A 221 -29.40 -25.08 -5.63
CA VAL A 221 -30.43 -24.07 -5.27
C VAL A 221 -30.61 -23.92 -3.74
N SER A 222 -29.98 -24.77 -2.91
CA SER A 222 -30.08 -24.70 -1.44
C SER A 222 -28.78 -24.29 -0.71
N ALA A 223 -27.68 -24.06 -1.43
CA ALA A 223 -26.40 -23.77 -0.79
C ALA A 223 -26.39 -22.39 -0.11
N LEU A 224 -25.94 -22.34 1.15
CA LEU A 224 -25.70 -21.09 1.86
C LEU A 224 -24.41 -20.45 1.38
N SER A 225 -24.42 -19.15 1.11
CA SER A 225 -23.21 -18.35 0.84
C SER A 225 -23.15 -17.10 1.73
N PHE A 226 -21.95 -16.57 1.92
CA PHE A 226 -21.67 -15.51 2.90
C PHE A 226 -20.68 -14.50 2.35
N THR A 227 -20.80 -13.25 2.83
CA THR A 227 -19.83 -12.20 2.58
C THR A 227 -19.36 -11.56 3.86
N VAL A 228 -18.06 -11.30 3.94
CA VAL A 228 -17.39 -10.60 5.04
C VAL A 228 -16.44 -9.50 4.54
N LEU A 229 -16.13 -9.46 3.24
CA LEU A 229 -15.34 -8.40 2.58
C LEU A 229 -16.20 -7.16 2.27
N GLY A 230 -17.11 -6.85 3.18
CA GLY A 230 -18.09 -5.78 3.09
C GLY A 230 -19.06 -5.91 4.26
N PRO A 231 -20.31 -5.44 4.14
CA PRO A 231 -21.35 -5.74 5.11
C PRO A 231 -21.57 -7.24 5.24
N VAL A 232 -21.68 -7.75 6.49
CA VAL A 232 -21.89 -9.18 6.73
C VAL A 232 -23.29 -9.61 6.29
N ARG A 233 -23.33 -10.42 5.23
CA ARG A 233 -24.57 -10.92 4.61
C ARG A 233 -24.49 -12.43 4.42
N ALA A 234 -25.67 -13.06 4.43
CA ALA A 234 -25.85 -14.48 4.17
C ALA A 234 -26.92 -14.63 3.08
N TRP A 235 -26.73 -15.57 2.16
CA TRP A 235 -27.68 -15.91 1.12
C TRP A 235 -28.02 -17.39 1.14
N ARG A 236 -29.19 -17.72 0.64
CA ARG A 236 -29.59 -19.08 0.27
C ARG A 236 -29.92 -19.09 -1.21
N GLY A 237 -29.06 -19.70 -2.03
CA GLY A 237 -29.13 -19.54 -3.48
C GLY A 237 -28.97 -18.07 -3.87
N SER A 238 -30.04 -17.44 -4.37
CA SER A 238 -30.08 -16.00 -4.71
C SER A 238 -30.79 -15.13 -3.68
N GLU A 239 -31.44 -15.73 -2.67
CA GLU A 239 -32.22 -15.00 -1.67
C GLU A 239 -31.29 -14.47 -0.56
N LEU A 240 -31.37 -13.16 -0.28
CA LEU A 240 -30.65 -12.54 0.83
C LEU A 240 -31.38 -12.82 2.15
N LEU A 241 -30.69 -13.46 3.09
CA LEU A 241 -31.21 -13.74 4.43
C LEU A 241 -31.01 -12.52 5.33
N SER A 242 -31.98 -12.27 6.22
CA SER A 242 -31.85 -11.24 7.25
C SER A 242 -30.78 -11.65 8.26
N SER A 243 -29.57 -11.11 8.16
CA SER A 243 -28.44 -11.43 9.06
C SER A 243 -28.61 -10.86 10.49
N GLY A 244 -29.78 -10.26 10.77
CA GLY A 244 -30.20 -9.84 12.10
C GLY A 244 -29.61 -8.51 12.57
N SER A 245 -29.66 -8.28 13.88
CA SER A 245 -29.04 -7.15 14.59
C SER A 245 -27.51 -7.11 14.42
N PRO A 246 -26.86 -5.95 14.66
CA PRO A 246 -25.39 -5.84 14.61
C PRO A 246 -24.67 -6.90 15.46
N GLN A 247 -25.21 -7.23 16.63
CA GLN A 247 -24.66 -8.25 17.51
C GLN A 247 -24.81 -9.67 16.93
N GLN A 248 -25.89 -9.97 16.22
CA GLN A 248 -26.03 -11.26 15.52
C GLN A 248 -25.05 -11.37 14.35
N ARG A 249 -24.84 -10.28 13.61
CA ARG A 249 -23.80 -10.22 12.57
C ARG A 249 -22.39 -10.39 13.14
N ALA A 250 -22.12 -9.86 14.33
CA ALA A 250 -20.85 -10.09 15.02
C ALA A 250 -20.62 -11.57 15.35
N LEU A 251 -21.64 -12.29 15.80
CA LEU A 251 -21.54 -13.72 16.08
C LEU A 251 -21.31 -14.49 14.79
N LEU A 252 -22.08 -14.16 13.75
CA LEU A 252 -21.92 -14.76 12.44
C LEU A 252 -20.50 -14.54 11.87
N ALA A 253 -19.98 -13.31 11.94
CA ALA A 253 -18.63 -12.98 11.50
C ALA A 253 -17.56 -13.75 12.28
N ALA A 254 -17.68 -13.82 13.61
CA ALA A 254 -16.74 -14.55 14.46
C ALA A 254 -16.66 -16.04 14.08
N LEU A 255 -17.79 -16.65 13.74
CA LEU A 255 -17.86 -18.05 13.31
C LEU A 255 -17.38 -18.26 11.87
N LEU A 256 -17.73 -17.37 10.94
CA LEU A 256 -17.30 -17.43 9.54
C LEU A 256 -15.77 -17.35 9.42
N LEU A 257 -15.15 -16.42 10.16
CA LEU A 257 -13.71 -16.20 10.16
C LEU A 257 -12.90 -17.30 10.89
N ARG A 258 -13.58 -18.34 11.36
CA ARG A 258 -12.98 -19.53 11.97
C ARG A 258 -13.09 -20.75 11.06
N GLU A 259 -13.63 -20.60 9.85
CA GLU A 259 -13.62 -21.60 8.77
C GLU A 259 -14.10 -22.99 9.23
N GLY A 260 -15.20 -23.01 9.99
CA GLY A 260 -15.80 -24.25 10.49
C GLY A 260 -15.12 -24.87 11.71
N ARG A 261 -14.08 -24.24 12.27
CA ARG A 261 -13.56 -24.58 13.60
C ARG A 261 -14.52 -24.08 14.68
N THR A 262 -14.61 -24.83 15.77
CA THR A 262 -15.42 -24.48 16.93
C THR A 262 -14.83 -23.28 17.66
N VAL A 263 -15.69 -22.30 17.96
CA VAL A 263 -15.36 -21.16 18.81
C VAL A 263 -16.06 -21.35 20.15
N THR A 264 -15.27 -21.41 21.22
CA THR A 264 -15.80 -21.62 22.57
C THR A 264 -16.65 -20.43 23.01
N ALA A 265 -17.54 -20.66 23.99
CA ALA A 265 -18.33 -19.57 24.53
C ALA A 265 -17.45 -18.45 25.14
N GLY A 266 -16.33 -18.79 25.78
CA GLY A 266 -15.38 -17.81 26.32
C GLY A 266 -14.78 -16.92 25.23
N GLU A 267 -14.25 -17.52 24.16
CA GLU A 267 -13.70 -16.76 23.02
C GLU A 267 -14.75 -15.85 22.36
N LEU A 268 -16.02 -16.29 22.30
CA LEU A 268 -17.11 -15.47 21.79
C LEU A 268 -17.45 -14.31 22.74
N ILE A 269 -17.34 -14.51 24.05
CA ILE A 269 -17.51 -13.42 25.03
C ILE A 269 -16.41 -12.37 24.82
N ASP A 270 -15.15 -12.82 24.79
CA ASP A 270 -13.99 -11.94 24.60
C ASP A 270 -14.06 -11.22 23.25
N ALA A 271 -14.51 -11.89 22.19
CA ALA A 271 -14.64 -11.31 20.86
C ALA A 271 -15.64 -10.14 20.78
N PHE A 272 -16.66 -10.17 21.63
CA PHE A 272 -17.73 -9.17 21.67
C PHE A 272 -17.47 -8.04 22.65
N TRP A 273 -16.99 -8.38 23.84
CA TRP A 273 -16.92 -7.47 24.97
C TRP A 273 -15.50 -7.23 25.50
N GLY A 274 -14.52 -8.05 25.10
CA GLY A 274 -13.16 -7.96 25.62
C GLY A 274 -13.12 -8.15 27.12
N GLU A 275 -12.47 -7.23 27.83
CA GLU A 275 -12.24 -7.32 29.28
C GLU A 275 -13.49 -7.01 30.13
N ASP A 276 -14.53 -6.41 29.53
CA ASP A 276 -15.73 -5.94 30.26
C ASP A 276 -17.03 -6.65 29.82
N PRO A 277 -17.17 -7.98 30.02
CA PRO A 277 -18.37 -8.70 29.64
C PRO A 277 -19.54 -8.45 30.61
N PRO A 278 -20.80 -8.38 30.11
CA PRO A 278 -21.96 -8.29 30.98
C PRO A 278 -22.16 -9.61 31.76
N SER A 279 -22.79 -9.52 32.94
CA SER A 279 -23.06 -10.68 33.80
C SER A 279 -23.88 -11.80 33.11
N GLN A 280 -24.65 -11.46 32.08
CA GLN A 280 -25.43 -12.41 31.27
C GLN A 280 -24.87 -12.63 29.85
N ALA A 281 -23.57 -12.43 29.63
CA ALA A 281 -22.92 -12.58 28.32
C ALA A 281 -23.19 -13.95 27.67
N LEU A 282 -23.05 -15.03 28.43
CA LEU A 282 -23.28 -16.39 27.94
C LEU A 282 -24.73 -16.62 27.49
N ALA A 283 -25.71 -16.13 28.26
CA ALA A 283 -27.13 -16.22 27.90
C ALA A 283 -27.44 -15.41 26.63
N THR A 284 -26.77 -14.27 26.48
CA THR A 284 -26.89 -13.41 25.29
C THR A 284 -26.36 -14.12 24.04
N ILE A 285 -25.18 -14.74 24.11
CA ILE A 285 -24.61 -15.52 22.98
C ILE A 285 -25.55 -16.67 22.60
N ARG A 286 -26.07 -17.43 23.58
CA ARG A 286 -27.02 -18.52 23.33
C ARG A 286 -28.26 -18.04 22.59
N THR A 287 -28.78 -16.86 22.95
CA THR A 287 -29.92 -16.23 22.30
C THR A 287 -29.60 -15.88 20.84
N TYR A 288 -28.44 -15.29 20.57
CA TYR A 288 -28.02 -14.98 19.21
C TYR A 288 -27.79 -16.23 18.37
N ALA A 289 -27.14 -17.26 18.93
CA ALA A 289 -26.93 -18.54 18.27
C ALA A 289 -28.25 -19.22 17.91
N SER A 290 -29.25 -19.23 18.82
CA SER A 290 -30.58 -19.77 18.54
C SER A 290 -31.28 -19.02 17.39
N ARG A 291 -31.21 -17.69 17.38
CA ARG A 291 -31.80 -16.89 16.29
C ARG A 291 -31.10 -17.10 14.96
N LEU A 292 -29.77 -17.19 14.94
CA LEU A 292 -29.01 -17.52 13.72
C LEU A 292 -29.33 -18.93 13.23
N ARG A 293 -29.51 -19.91 14.12
CA ARG A 293 -29.93 -21.28 13.76
C ARG A 293 -31.26 -21.30 13.02
N LYS A 294 -32.23 -20.49 13.45
CA LYS A 294 -33.53 -20.38 12.76
C LYS A 294 -33.41 -19.83 11.33
N ILE A 295 -32.37 -19.04 11.06
CA ILE A 295 -32.16 -18.38 9.76
C ILE A 295 -31.33 -19.27 8.84
N LEU A 296 -30.23 -19.81 9.36
CA LEU A 296 -29.26 -20.59 8.57
C LEU A 296 -29.66 -22.06 8.46
N GLY A 297 -30.35 -22.62 9.45
CA GLY A 297 -30.65 -24.04 9.59
C GLY A 297 -29.82 -24.70 10.69
N GLU A 298 -30.35 -25.75 11.30
CA GLU A 298 -29.70 -26.46 12.41
C GLU A 298 -28.42 -27.20 11.98
N GLU A 299 -28.41 -27.71 10.75
CA GLU A 299 -27.27 -28.40 10.14
C GLU A 299 -26.05 -27.48 9.94
N ALA A 300 -26.29 -26.17 9.72
CA ALA A 300 -25.24 -25.21 9.41
C ALA A 300 -24.55 -24.67 10.67
N LEU A 301 -25.29 -24.42 11.75
CA LEU A 301 -24.76 -23.87 13.00
C LEU A 301 -24.84 -24.91 14.13
N VAL A 302 -23.73 -25.63 14.31
CA VAL A 302 -23.62 -26.75 15.24
C VAL A 302 -23.12 -26.27 16.61
N SER A 303 -23.62 -26.88 17.68
CA SER A 303 -23.09 -26.70 19.03
C SER A 303 -22.15 -27.87 19.35
N GLU A 304 -20.87 -27.60 19.57
CA GLU A 304 -19.84 -28.62 19.75
C GLU A 304 -18.86 -28.14 20.83
N SER A 305 -18.41 -29.04 21.71
CA SER A 305 -17.37 -28.77 22.73
C SER A 305 -17.57 -27.49 23.57
N GLY A 306 -18.82 -27.19 23.94
CA GLY A 306 -19.15 -25.98 24.73
C GLY A 306 -19.08 -24.66 23.95
N GLY A 307 -19.03 -24.72 22.63
CA GLY A 307 -18.99 -23.60 21.72
C GLY A 307 -19.92 -23.75 20.53
N TYR A 308 -19.65 -22.99 19.47
CA TYR A 308 -20.39 -23.01 18.23
C TYR A 308 -19.45 -23.12 17.04
N ALA A 309 -19.87 -23.84 16.00
CA ALA A 309 -19.17 -23.94 14.73
C ALA A 309 -20.15 -23.71 13.58
N LEU A 310 -19.73 -22.96 12.56
CA LEU A 310 -20.51 -22.79 11.35
C LEU A 310 -19.95 -23.68 10.23
N ARG A 311 -20.70 -24.70 9.83
CA ARG A 311 -20.33 -25.65 8.78
C ARG A 311 -20.82 -25.12 7.43
N ILE A 312 -19.88 -24.66 6.60
CA ILE A 312 -20.15 -24.15 5.26
C ILE A 312 -19.32 -24.93 4.23
N GLY A 313 -19.83 -25.06 3.00
CA GLY A 313 -19.08 -25.64 1.89
C GLY A 313 -17.88 -24.76 1.51
N ARG A 314 -16.81 -25.38 1.01
CA ARG A 314 -15.68 -24.62 0.43
C ARG A 314 -16.19 -23.73 -0.71
N GLY A 315 -15.68 -22.50 -0.79
CA GLY A 315 -16.09 -21.52 -1.81
C GLY A 315 -17.39 -20.76 -1.51
N ASN A 316 -18.04 -21.03 -0.37
CA ASN A 316 -19.27 -20.33 0.02
C ASN A 316 -19.01 -19.07 0.87
N LEU A 317 -17.75 -18.71 1.10
CA LEU A 317 -17.34 -17.48 1.77
C LEU A 317 -16.45 -16.68 0.82
N ASP A 318 -16.78 -15.41 0.61
CA ASP A 318 -16.02 -14.48 -0.23
C ASP A 318 -14.54 -14.34 0.19
N LEU A 319 -14.25 -14.36 1.49
CA LEU A 319 -12.87 -14.35 2.01
C LEU A 319 -12.08 -15.58 1.55
N THR A 320 -12.64 -16.78 1.68
CA THR A 320 -11.96 -18.00 1.21
C THR A 320 -11.77 -17.98 -0.32
N LEU A 321 -12.77 -17.49 -1.06
CA LEU A 321 -12.65 -17.30 -2.50
C LEU A 321 -11.55 -16.29 -2.86
N ALA A 322 -11.43 -15.20 -2.10
CA ALA A 322 -10.39 -14.19 -2.26
C ALA A 322 -8.99 -14.78 -2.00
N GLU A 323 -8.85 -15.60 -0.95
CA GLU A 323 -7.60 -16.27 -0.61
C GLU A 323 -7.18 -17.28 -1.69
N ASP A 324 -8.12 -18.10 -2.17
CA ASP A 324 -7.88 -19.04 -3.26
C ASP A 324 -7.45 -18.32 -4.56
N LEU A 325 -8.15 -17.25 -4.93
CA LEU A 325 -7.81 -16.45 -6.11
C LEU A 325 -6.45 -15.74 -5.96
N ALA A 326 -6.11 -15.24 -4.77
CA ALA A 326 -4.82 -14.62 -4.50
C ALA A 326 -3.67 -15.65 -4.59
N PHE A 327 -3.89 -16.87 -4.10
CA PHE A 327 -2.94 -17.97 -4.23
C PHE A 327 -2.71 -18.37 -5.69
N GLU A 328 -3.78 -18.47 -6.49
CA GLU A 328 -3.65 -18.74 -7.93
C GLU A 328 -2.99 -17.58 -8.69
N ALA A 329 -3.19 -16.33 -8.26
CA ALA A 329 -2.49 -15.18 -8.82
C ALA A 329 -0.98 -15.26 -8.59
N GLU A 330 -0.56 -15.65 -7.39
CA GLU A 330 0.86 -15.83 -7.07
C GLU A 330 1.49 -16.95 -7.90
N LYS A 331 0.79 -18.08 -8.08
CA LYS A 331 1.25 -19.15 -8.98
C LYS A 331 1.41 -18.67 -10.43
N ALA A 332 0.43 -17.92 -10.95
CA ALA A 332 0.49 -17.38 -12.30
C ALA A 332 1.69 -16.44 -12.45
N ARG A 333 1.94 -15.58 -11.44
CA ARG A 333 3.10 -14.69 -11.39
C ARG A 333 4.42 -15.47 -11.38
N ALA A 334 4.54 -16.47 -10.50
CA ALA A 334 5.73 -17.32 -10.42
C ALA A 334 5.98 -18.12 -11.72
N GLY A 335 4.92 -18.46 -12.45
CA GLY A 335 4.97 -19.08 -13.77
C GLY A 335 5.26 -18.10 -14.93
N GLY A 336 5.40 -16.81 -14.65
CA GLY A 336 5.67 -15.76 -15.64
C GLY A 336 4.44 -15.20 -16.37
N ASP A 337 3.23 -15.68 -16.06
CA ASP A 337 1.98 -15.18 -16.66
C ASP A 337 1.44 -13.97 -15.88
N ARG A 338 2.05 -12.82 -16.15
CA ARG A 338 1.73 -11.53 -15.51
C ARG A 338 0.30 -11.08 -15.78
N LEU A 339 -0.22 -11.33 -16.99
CA LEU A 339 -1.58 -10.92 -17.39
C LEU A 339 -2.64 -11.72 -16.63
N GLN A 340 -2.43 -13.03 -16.48
CA GLN A 340 -3.31 -13.87 -15.69
C GLN A 340 -3.23 -13.51 -14.20
N ALA A 341 -2.03 -13.32 -13.65
CA ALA A 341 -1.84 -12.87 -12.27
C ALA A 341 -2.61 -11.57 -11.99
N ARG A 342 -2.45 -10.57 -12.88
CA ARG A 342 -3.16 -9.29 -12.79
C ARG A 342 -4.68 -9.46 -12.84
N THR A 343 -5.17 -10.31 -13.75
CA THR A 343 -6.61 -10.61 -13.88
C THR A 343 -7.17 -11.24 -12.60
N LEU A 344 -6.42 -12.15 -11.98
CA LEU A 344 -6.82 -12.80 -10.73
C LEU A 344 -6.82 -11.82 -9.56
N ILE A 345 -5.78 -11.00 -9.38
CA ILE A 345 -5.75 -9.97 -8.32
C ILE A 345 -6.89 -8.96 -8.49
N ASN A 346 -7.22 -8.54 -9.71
CA ASN A 346 -8.38 -7.67 -9.94
C ASN A 346 -9.70 -8.32 -9.54
N LYS A 347 -9.87 -9.63 -9.78
CA LYS A 347 -11.04 -10.38 -9.29
C LYS A 347 -11.08 -10.41 -7.77
N VAL A 348 -9.94 -10.64 -7.10
CA VAL A 348 -9.83 -10.61 -5.65
C VAL A 348 -10.29 -9.26 -5.10
N LEU A 349 -9.69 -8.15 -5.57
CA LEU A 349 -10.04 -6.80 -5.14
C LEU A 349 -11.51 -6.44 -5.43
N GLY A 350 -12.08 -6.99 -6.50
CA GLY A 350 -13.50 -6.82 -6.85
C GLY A 350 -14.49 -7.50 -5.91
N LEU A 351 -14.02 -8.38 -5.00
CA LEU A 351 -14.87 -8.98 -3.96
C LEU A 351 -15.17 -8.02 -2.81
N TRP A 352 -14.39 -6.93 -2.66
CA TRP A 352 -14.63 -5.94 -1.60
C TRP A 352 -15.81 -5.03 -1.95
N ASP A 353 -16.85 -5.08 -1.12
CA ASP A 353 -18.02 -4.18 -1.15
C ASP A 353 -17.91 -3.17 0.01
N GLY A 354 -16.94 -2.26 -0.07
CA GLY A 354 -16.67 -1.24 0.94
C GLY A 354 -15.74 -1.70 2.07
N GLU A 355 -16.01 -1.24 3.30
CA GLU A 355 -15.27 -1.63 4.51
C GLU A 355 -15.64 -3.07 4.88
N ALA A 356 -14.63 -3.94 5.06
CA ALA A 356 -14.85 -5.31 5.52
C ALA A 356 -15.63 -5.31 6.85
N LEU A 357 -16.47 -6.31 7.10
CA LEU A 357 -17.29 -6.41 8.32
C LEU A 357 -18.03 -5.11 8.70
N SER A 358 -18.49 -4.34 7.71
CA SER A 358 -19.11 -3.04 7.98
C SER A 358 -20.29 -3.18 8.95
N SER A 359 -20.38 -2.25 9.91
CA SER A 359 -21.44 -2.20 10.93
C SER A 359 -21.48 -3.41 11.87
N VAL A 360 -20.34 -4.09 12.05
CA VAL A 360 -20.17 -5.16 13.04
C VAL A 360 -19.38 -4.63 14.25
N PRO A 361 -19.98 -4.65 15.46
CA PRO A 361 -19.32 -4.18 16.67
C PRO A 361 -18.42 -5.25 17.29
N GLY A 362 -17.52 -4.81 18.19
CA GLY A 362 -16.74 -5.67 19.07
C GLY A 362 -15.24 -5.70 18.72
N PRO A 363 -14.37 -5.93 19.71
CA PRO A 363 -12.92 -5.87 19.55
C PRO A 363 -12.39 -6.87 18.50
N TYR A 364 -13.00 -8.06 18.38
CA TYR A 364 -12.61 -9.01 17.35
C TYR A 364 -12.90 -8.49 15.94
N ALA A 365 -14.06 -7.88 15.72
CA ALA A 365 -14.43 -7.32 14.42
C ALA A 365 -13.54 -6.11 14.05
N ASP A 366 -13.17 -5.26 15.01
CA ASP A 366 -12.21 -4.16 14.83
C ASP A 366 -10.83 -4.68 14.37
N ASN A 367 -10.32 -5.73 15.04
CA ASN A 367 -9.04 -6.35 14.70
C ASN A 367 -9.08 -6.99 13.31
N GLN A 368 -10.17 -7.70 12.99
CA GLN A 368 -10.32 -8.33 11.68
C GLN A 368 -10.49 -7.31 10.56
N ARG A 369 -11.19 -6.19 10.80
CA ARG A 369 -11.22 -5.08 9.84
C ARG A 369 -9.85 -4.53 9.55
N THR A 370 -9.06 -4.27 10.58
CA THR A 370 -7.68 -3.79 10.43
C THR A 370 -6.83 -4.77 9.61
N ARG A 371 -6.91 -6.08 9.93
CA ARG A 371 -6.19 -7.14 9.20
C ARG A 371 -6.60 -7.20 7.72
N LEU A 372 -7.91 -7.17 7.44
CA LEU A 372 -8.44 -7.29 6.07
C LEU A 372 -8.17 -6.04 5.24
N GLU A 373 -8.18 -4.85 5.84
CA GLU A 373 -7.81 -3.60 5.18
C GLU A 373 -6.32 -3.59 4.80
N GLU A 374 -5.43 -4.04 5.70
CA GLU A 374 -4.01 -4.20 5.40
C GLU A 374 -3.78 -5.21 4.27
N TRP A 375 -4.48 -6.34 4.30
CA TRP A 375 -4.39 -7.33 3.23
C TRP A 375 -4.89 -6.80 1.88
N ARG A 376 -6.01 -6.06 1.87
CA ARG A 376 -6.50 -5.36 0.66
C ARG A 376 -5.45 -4.40 0.12
N LEU A 377 -4.77 -3.67 1.00
CA LEU A 377 -3.74 -2.70 0.64
C LEU A 377 -2.47 -3.39 0.10
N GLN A 378 -2.11 -4.58 0.60
CA GLN A 378 -1.06 -5.44 0.04
C GLN A 378 -1.44 -5.96 -1.36
N LEU A 379 -2.67 -6.45 -1.54
CA LEU A 379 -3.16 -6.89 -2.86
C LEU A 379 -3.18 -5.74 -3.87
N THR A 380 -3.50 -4.54 -3.42
CA THR A 380 -3.47 -3.32 -4.25
C THR A 380 -2.04 -3.00 -4.70
N GLU A 381 -1.04 -3.12 -3.81
CA GLU A 381 0.37 -3.00 -4.20
C GLU A 381 0.79 -4.06 -5.22
N THR A 382 0.41 -5.32 -5.02
CA THR A 382 0.71 -6.40 -5.96
C THR A 382 0.10 -6.11 -7.33
N ARG A 383 -1.15 -5.62 -7.37
CA ARG A 383 -1.80 -5.21 -8.63
C ARG A 383 -1.01 -4.09 -9.31
N LEU A 384 -0.64 -3.05 -8.57
CA LEU A 384 0.09 -1.90 -9.11
C LEU A 384 1.48 -2.28 -9.62
N ASP A 385 2.17 -3.19 -8.92
CA ASP A 385 3.44 -3.75 -9.37
C ASP A 385 3.26 -4.50 -10.70
N LEU A 386 2.23 -5.35 -10.81
CA LEU A 386 1.86 -6.03 -12.05
C LEU A 386 1.46 -5.05 -13.17
N ASP A 387 0.70 -3.99 -12.87
CA ASP A 387 0.35 -2.93 -13.82
C ASP A 387 1.63 -2.26 -14.37
N LEU A 388 2.64 -2.04 -13.53
CA LEU A 388 3.93 -1.51 -13.97
C LEU A 388 4.76 -2.53 -14.76
N GLU A 389 4.64 -3.83 -14.50
CA GLU A 389 5.31 -4.85 -15.31
C GLU A 389 4.72 -4.91 -16.73
N VAL A 390 3.40 -4.81 -16.89
CA VAL A 390 2.69 -4.89 -18.19
C VAL A 390 2.58 -3.54 -18.93
N GLY A 391 3.29 -2.50 -18.48
CA GLY A 391 3.38 -1.22 -19.19
C GLY A 391 2.28 -0.19 -18.90
N CYS A 392 1.36 -0.45 -17.96
CA CYS A 392 0.27 0.47 -17.58
C CYS A 392 0.74 1.63 -16.66
N HIS A 393 1.86 2.28 -16.99
CA HIS A 393 2.52 3.24 -16.09
C HIS A 393 1.70 4.51 -15.83
N ALA A 394 1.09 5.09 -16.87
CA ALA A 394 0.40 6.39 -16.75
C ALA A 394 -0.86 6.32 -15.86
N GLU A 395 -1.61 5.22 -15.98
CA GLU A 395 -2.79 4.95 -15.15
C GLU A 395 -2.38 4.69 -13.70
N ALA A 396 -1.32 3.90 -13.49
CA ALA A 396 -0.77 3.61 -12.17
C ALA A 396 -0.28 4.87 -11.44
N VAL A 397 0.32 5.85 -12.12
CA VAL A 397 0.79 7.10 -11.49
C VAL A 397 -0.33 7.84 -10.77
N SER A 398 -1.51 7.95 -11.40
CA SER A 398 -2.63 8.71 -10.84
C SER A 398 -3.13 8.06 -9.54
N GLU A 399 -3.29 6.73 -9.55
CA GLU A 399 -3.74 5.98 -8.39
C GLU A 399 -2.68 5.93 -7.28
N LEU A 400 -1.41 5.69 -7.64
CA LEU A 400 -0.28 5.72 -6.70
C LEU A 400 -0.12 7.09 -6.04
N THR A 401 -0.39 8.19 -6.75
CA THR A 401 -0.39 9.54 -6.17
C THR A 401 -1.46 9.68 -5.08
N ALA A 402 -2.68 9.17 -5.32
CA ALA A 402 -3.75 9.19 -4.31
C ALA A 402 -3.41 8.30 -3.10
N LEU A 403 -2.91 7.09 -3.35
CA LEU A 403 -2.55 6.13 -2.30
C LEU A 403 -1.37 6.62 -1.45
N THR A 404 -0.35 7.24 -2.04
CA THR A 404 0.80 7.80 -1.31
C THR A 404 0.45 9.05 -0.49
N ALA A 405 -0.67 9.72 -0.80
CA ALA A 405 -1.23 10.78 0.03
C ALA A 405 -2.06 10.20 1.19
N ALA A 406 -2.81 9.12 0.96
CA ALA A 406 -3.60 8.44 1.99
C ALA A 406 -2.74 7.66 2.99
N TYR A 407 -1.66 7.02 2.53
CA TYR A 407 -0.74 6.19 3.32
C TYR A 407 0.70 6.72 3.22
N PRO A 408 0.99 7.91 3.77
CA PRO A 408 2.21 8.64 3.47
C PRO A 408 3.48 7.99 4.03
N LEU A 409 3.35 7.13 5.06
CA LEU A 409 4.46 6.38 5.66
C LEU A 409 4.69 5.00 5.01
N ARG A 410 3.89 4.60 4.02
CA ARG A 410 4.05 3.30 3.35
C ARG A 410 5.04 3.43 2.19
N GLU A 411 6.31 3.13 2.47
CA GLU A 411 7.41 3.30 1.52
C GLU A 411 7.23 2.51 0.22
N ARG A 412 6.60 1.32 0.26
CA ARG A 412 6.38 0.50 -0.94
C ARG A 412 5.51 1.20 -1.99
N LEU A 413 4.48 1.96 -1.60
CA LEU A 413 3.70 2.79 -2.53
C LEU A 413 4.54 3.92 -3.14
N ARG A 414 5.47 4.49 -2.36
CA ARG A 414 6.41 5.53 -2.83
C ARG A 414 7.40 4.94 -3.83
N GLU A 415 7.91 3.74 -3.59
CA GLU A 415 8.77 3.00 -4.52
C GLU A 415 8.06 2.79 -5.86
N LEU A 416 6.84 2.25 -5.83
CA LEU A 416 6.04 2.01 -7.04
C LEU A 416 5.78 3.32 -7.80
N LEU A 417 5.48 4.42 -7.10
CA LEU A 417 5.30 5.73 -7.72
C LEU A 417 6.60 6.22 -8.38
N MET A 418 7.75 6.06 -7.73
CA MET A 418 9.05 6.42 -8.29
C MET A 418 9.36 5.64 -9.57
N VAL A 419 9.11 4.32 -9.58
CA VAL A 419 9.27 3.47 -10.77
C VAL A 419 8.34 3.92 -11.89
N ALA A 420 7.07 4.15 -11.58
CA ALA A 420 6.06 4.57 -12.55
C ALA A 420 6.41 5.92 -13.21
N LEU A 421 6.84 6.90 -12.41
CA LEU A 421 7.28 8.21 -12.88
C LEU A 421 8.55 8.10 -13.73
N TYR A 422 9.54 7.32 -13.30
CA TYR A 422 10.77 7.13 -14.05
C TYR A 422 10.53 6.47 -15.41
N ARG A 423 9.76 5.38 -15.46
CA ARG A 423 9.37 4.70 -16.71
C ARG A 423 8.51 5.56 -17.63
N SER A 424 7.84 6.58 -17.07
CA SER A 424 7.10 7.59 -17.84
C SER A 424 7.96 8.77 -18.30
N GLY A 425 9.29 8.69 -18.16
CA GLY A 425 10.23 9.77 -18.51
C GLY A 425 10.25 10.96 -17.53
N ARG A 426 9.59 10.85 -16.38
CA ARG A 426 9.45 11.91 -15.36
C ARG A 426 10.46 11.75 -14.23
N GLN A 427 11.75 11.60 -14.58
CA GLN A 427 12.84 11.31 -13.65
C GLN A 427 12.94 12.33 -12.50
N ALA A 428 12.81 13.64 -12.79
CA ALA A 428 12.88 14.70 -11.78
C ALA A 428 11.78 14.56 -10.71
N GLU A 429 10.57 14.15 -11.11
CA GLU A 429 9.46 13.93 -10.19
C GLU A 429 9.66 12.67 -9.36
N ALA A 430 10.21 11.60 -9.95
CA ALA A 430 10.59 10.39 -9.20
C ALA A 430 11.61 10.71 -8.08
N LEU A 431 12.63 11.52 -8.38
CA LEU A 431 13.61 11.96 -7.38
C LEU A 431 13.01 12.92 -6.33
N ALA A 432 12.02 13.73 -6.70
CA ALA A 432 11.28 14.56 -5.76
C ALA A 432 10.49 13.71 -4.75
N VAL A 433 9.83 12.63 -5.20
CA VAL A 433 9.12 11.68 -4.32
C VAL A 433 10.07 11.08 -3.28
N TYR A 434 11.30 10.71 -3.65
CA TYR A 434 12.30 10.25 -2.68
C TYR A 434 12.65 11.33 -1.66
N ALA A 435 12.93 12.55 -2.12
CA ALA A 435 13.33 13.65 -1.25
C ALA A 435 12.23 14.02 -0.24
N ASP A 436 10.97 14.00 -0.67
CA ASP A 436 9.82 14.24 0.20
C ASP A 436 9.58 13.07 1.16
N THR A 437 9.80 11.82 0.73
CA THR A 437 9.70 10.63 1.59
C THR A 437 10.76 10.66 2.69
N ARG A 438 12.01 10.94 2.36
CA ARG A 438 13.10 11.07 3.34
C ARG A 438 12.81 12.16 4.36
N ARG A 439 12.30 13.32 3.91
CA ARG A 439 11.93 14.41 4.82
C ARG A 439 10.81 13.98 5.76
N LEU A 440 9.76 13.36 5.23
CA LEU A 440 8.62 12.89 6.02
C LEU A 440 9.02 11.84 7.06
N LEU A 441 9.82 10.84 6.70
CA LEU A 441 10.26 9.79 7.64
C LEU A 441 11.14 10.35 8.74
N ALA A 442 12.04 11.28 8.41
CA ALA A 442 12.87 11.95 9.40
C ALA A 442 12.03 12.83 10.35
N GLU A 443 11.02 13.53 9.84
CA GLU A 443 10.14 14.41 10.63
C GLU A 443 9.16 13.64 11.52
N GLU A 444 8.52 12.58 11.01
CA GLU A 444 7.45 11.86 11.70
C GLU A 444 7.96 10.70 12.57
N LEU A 445 9.03 10.02 12.13
CA LEU A 445 9.52 8.80 12.78
C LEU A 445 10.98 8.91 13.26
N GLY A 446 11.73 9.94 12.83
CA GLY A 446 13.16 10.09 13.16
C GLY A 446 14.06 9.04 12.51
N VAL A 447 13.61 8.42 11.40
CA VAL A 447 14.33 7.36 10.69
C VAL A 447 14.63 7.75 9.24
N ASP A 448 15.67 7.16 8.69
CA ASP A 448 15.97 7.23 7.26
C ASP A 448 15.14 6.23 6.45
N PRO A 449 14.98 6.43 5.12
CA PRO A 449 14.30 5.48 4.25
C PRO A 449 14.96 4.11 4.22
N ARG A 450 14.17 3.08 3.90
CA ARG A 450 14.66 1.71 3.74
C ARG A 450 15.73 1.59 2.64
N PRO A 451 16.65 0.62 2.75
CA PRO A 451 17.70 0.40 1.76
C PRO A 451 17.19 0.25 0.33
N GLU A 452 16.04 -0.40 0.13
CA GLU A 452 15.41 -0.62 -1.17
C GLU A 452 15.06 0.71 -1.87
N LEU A 453 14.48 1.66 -1.13
CA LEU A 453 14.12 2.97 -1.64
C LEU A 453 15.38 3.81 -1.98
N ALA A 454 16.41 3.73 -1.13
CA ALA A 454 17.69 4.40 -1.38
C ALA A 454 18.41 3.83 -2.60
N GLN A 455 18.40 2.50 -2.78
CA GLN A 455 18.95 1.83 -3.96
C GLN A 455 18.19 2.24 -5.24
N LEU A 456 16.86 2.30 -5.18
CA LEU A 456 16.05 2.77 -6.30
C LEU A 456 16.43 4.21 -6.71
N GLN A 457 16.62 5.11 -5.74
CA GLN A 457 17.11 6.46 -6.02
C GLN A 457 18.45 6.44 -6.77
N GLN A 458 19.41 5.62 -6.32
CA GLN A 458 20.73 5.51 -6.97
C GLN A 458 20.64 4.98 -8.40
N ARG A 459 19.77 3.98 -8.65
CA ARG A 459 19.52 3.45 -10.00
C ARG A 459 18.92 4.51 -10.92
N ILE A 460 17.95 5.28 -10.43
CA ILE A 460 17.35 6.40 -11.16
C ILE A 460 18.39 7.49 -11.46
N LEU A 461 19.29 7.81 -10.52
CA LEU A 461 20.35 8.80 -10.73
C LEU A 461 21.37 8.35 -11.80
N ARG A 462 21.62 7.05 -11.92
CA ARG A 462 22.51 6.47 -12.91
C ARG A 462 21.86 6.26 -14.28
N ALA A 463 20.59 6.64 -14.45
CA ALA A 463 19.81 6.38 -15.64
C ALA A 463 19.85 4.90 -16.07
N ASP A 464 19.67 3.99 -15.10
CA ASP A 464 19.67 2.55 -15.33
C ASP A 464 18.64 2.14 -16.40
N GLU A 465 19.14 1.56 -17.50
CA GLU A 465 18.34 1.12 -18.65
C GLU A 465 17.46 -0.09 -18.31
N GLU A 466 17.89 -0.98 -17.42
CA GLU A 466 17.07 -2.13 -17.00
C GLU A 466 15.86 -1.68 -16.17
N LEU A 467 16.00 -0.60 -15.40
CA LEU A 467 14.89 -0.01 -14.67
C LEU A 467 13.89 0.66 -15.62
N ALA A 468 14.38 1.23 -16.73
CA ALA A 468 13.58 1.90 -17.74
C ALA A 468 12.85 0.94 -18.69
N ARG A 469 13.33 -0.30 -18.84
CA ARG A 469 12.73 -1.30 -19.73
C ARG A 469 11.35 -1.77 -19.23
N PRO A 470 10.29 -1.72 -20.06
CA PRO A 470 9.01 -2.40 -19.78
C PRO A 470 9.22 -3.92 -19.79
N ALA A 471 8.57 -4.67 -18.91
CA ALA A 471 8.83 -6.10 -18.78
C ALA A 471 8.29 -6.97 -19.95
N ASP A 472 7.57 -6.35 -20.90
CA ASP A 472 7.02 -6.96 -22.12
C ASP A 472 8.03 -7.07 -23.27
N GLU A 473 9.21 -6.43 -23.15
CA GLU A 473 10.32 -6.81 -24.02
C GLU A 473 10.91 -8.10 -23.43
N PRO A 474 10.78 -9.27 -24.11
CA PRO A 474 11.38 -10.49 -23.59
C PRO A 474 12.86 -10.19 -23.37
N ALA A 475 13.29 -10.26 -22.11
CA ALA A 475 14.70 -10.23 -21.79
C ALA A 475 15.35 -11.28 -22.71
N PRO A 476 16.40 -10.95 -23.47
CA PRO A 476 17.08 -11.96 -24.28
C PRO A 476 17.38 -13.11 -23.33
N ALA A 477 16.85 -14.30 -23.65
CA ALA A 477 17.10 -15.49 -22.85
C ALA A 477 18.60 -15.52 -22.58
N PRO A 478 19.05 -15.70 -21.32
CA PRO A 478 20.46 -15.69 -21.02
C PRO A 478 21.10 -16.69 -21.98
N THR A 479 21.91 -16.19 -22.91
CA THR A 479 22.62 -17.05 -23.84
C THR A 479 23.43 -17.99 -22.97
N PRO A 480 23.23 -19.32 -23.06
CA PRO A 480 23.98 -20.25 -22.23
C PRO A 480 25.45 -19.92 -22.41
N PHE A 481 26.16 -19.69 -21.29
CA PHE A 481 27.59 -19.41 -21.33
C PHE A 481 28.27 -20.60 -21.99
N ARG A 482 28.82 -20.39 -23.20
CA ARG A 482 29.54 -21.42 -23.97
C ARG A 482 31.03 -21.12 -23.85
N PRO A 483 31.78 -21.86 -23.03
CA PRO A 483 33.23 -21.65 -22.91
C PRO A 483 33.91 -21.81 -24.27
N ALA A 484 34.79 -20.87 -24.62
CA ALA A 484 35.55 -20.90 -25.87
C ALA A 484 37.04 -20.67 -25.59
N GLN A 485 37.65 -21.58 -24.83
CA GLN A 485 39.01 -21.40 -24.28
C GLN A 485 40.13 -21.95 -25.17
N LEU A 486 39.84 -22.34 -26.42
CA LEU A 486 40.89 -22.82 -27.34
C LEU A 486 41.90 -21.69 -27.64
N PRO A 487 43.22 -21.98 -27.58
CA PRO A 487 44.24 -21.07 -28.09
C PRO A 487 43.99 -20.70 -29.55
N ALA A 488 44.54 -19.58 -30.01
CA ALA A 488 44.46 -19.19 -31.41
C ALA A 488 45.04 -20.27 -32.33
N THR A 489 44.37 -20.55 -33.44
CA THR A 489 44.93 -21.41 -34.48
C THR A 489 46.01 -20.67 -35.27
N VAL A 490 46.94 -21.42 -35.86
CA VAL A 490 47.89 -20.89 -36.84
C VAL A 490 47.21 -20.75 -38.21
N PRO A 491 47.41 -19.65 -38.95
CA PRO A 491 46.81 -19.43 -40.27
C PRO A 491 47.47 -20.24 -41.39
N ASP A 492 48.72 -20.69 -41.21
CA ASP A 492 49.59 -21.36 -42.19
C ASP A 492 49.84 -22.84 -41.84
N PHE A 493 48.82 -23.56 -41.38
CA PHE A 493 48.93 -24.98 -41.03
C PHE A 493 49.22 -25.85 -42.28
N THR A 494 50.39 -26.51 -42.32
CA THR A 494 50.86 -27.28 -43.49
C THR A 494 51.28 -28.72 -43.14
N GLY A 495 51.31 -29.60 -44.15
CA GLY A 495 51.96 -30.92 -44.10
C GLY A 495 51.26 -32.03 -43.29
N ARG A 496 50.21 -31.71 -42.51
CA ARG A 496 49.52 -32.68 -41.61
C ARG A 496 48.03 -32.84 -41.85
N HIS A 497 47.60 -32.63 -43.09
CA HIS A 497 46.18 -32.70 -43.45
C HIS A 497 45.58 -34.10 -43.25
N SER A 498 46.34 -35.17 -43.50
CA SER A 498 45.84 -36.55 -43.31
C SER A 498 45.60 -36.87 -41.83
N PRO A 499 46.58 -36.72 -40.91
CA PRO A 499 46.34 -36.91 -39.48
C PRO A 499 45.27 -35.98 -38.89
N ALA A 500 45.20 -34.73 -39.35
CA ALA A 500 44.19 -33.78 -38.89
C ALA A 500 42.77 -34.20 -39.31
N ARG A 501 42.61 -34.76 -40.51
CA ARG A 501 41.33 -35.24 -41.01
C ARG A 501 40.89 -36.50 -40.26
N GLU A 502 41.79 -37.46 -40.07
CA GLU A 502 41.51 -38.70 -39.36
C GLU A 502 41.06 -38.44 -37.91
N LEU A 503 41.79 -37.59 -37.18
CA LEU A 503 41.42 -37.22 -35.80
C LEU A 503 40.10 -36.47 -35.75
N GLY A 504 39.84 -35.59 -36.72
CA GLY A 504 38.59 -34.84 -36.80
C GLY A 504 37.38 -35.76 -37.02
N GLU A 505 37.50 -36.72 -37.93
CA GLU A 505 36.46 -37.73 -38.22
C GLU A 505 36.22 -38.63 -37.01
N GLN A 506 37.27 -39.13 -36.35
CA GLN A 506 37.15 -39.97 -35.16
C GLN A 506 36.45 -39.25 -33.99
N LEU A 507 36.81 -37.99 -33.72
CA LEU A 507 36.22 -37.21 -32.63
C LEU A 507 34.79 -36.74 -32.93
N ALA A 508 34.45 -36.50 -34.19
CA ALA A 508 33.11 -36.07 -34.60
C ALA A 508 32.06 -37.20 -34.63
N THR A 509 32.49 -38.46 -34.84
CA THR A 509 31.58 -39.60 -35.07
C THR A 509 31.23 -40.39 -33.80
N ALA A 510 31.81 -40.05 -32.65
CA ALA A 510 31.71 -40.83 -31.41
C ALA A 510 30.39 -40.70 -30.62
N GLY A 511 29.37 -40.06 -31.20
CA GLY A 511 28.17 -39.60 -30.51
C GLY A 511 27.27 -40.64 -29.82
N ASN A 512 27.56 -41.95 -29.86
CA ASN A 512 26.59 -42.98 -29.42
C ASN A 512 27.13 -44.19 -28.62
N SER A 513 28.37 -44.25 -28.12
CA SER A 513 28.73 -45.42 -27.26
C SER A 513 29.87 -45.31 -26.24
N ALA A 514 30.78 -44.33 -26.30
CA ALA A 514 31.80 -44.05 -25.27
C ALA A 514 32.43 -42.67 -25.49
N MET A 515 32.92 -42.01 -24.43
CA MET A 515 33.65 -40.74 -24.53
C MET A 515 34.94 -40.93 -25.35
N PRO A 516 35.08 -40.35 -26.56
CA PRO A 516 36.27 -40.54 -27.38
C PRO A 516 37.47 -39.84 -26.76
N VAL A 517 38.59 -40.56 -26.63
CA VAL A 517 39.87 -39.98 -26.18
C VAL A 517 40.92 -40.25 -27.25
N SER A 518 41.46 -39.19 -27.84
CA SER A 518 42.55 -39.26 -28.82
C SER A 518 43.83 -38.69 -28.21
N ALA A 519 44.93 -39.47 -28.27
CA ALA A 519 46.23 -39.05 -27.77
C ALA A 519 47.21 -38.78 -28.93
N LEU A 520 47.87 -37.64 -28.90
CA LEU A 520 48.95 -37.27 -29.84
C LEU A 520 50.30 -37.45 -29.17
N ALA A 521 51.10 -38.41 -29.64
CA ALA A 521 52.44 -38.70 -29.14
C ALA A 521 53.53 -38.32 -30.16
N GLY A 522 54.72 -37.98 -29.67
CA GLY A 522 55.86 -37.59 -30.52
C GLY A 522 56.86 -36.69 -29.79
N ILE A 523 58.03 -36.47 -30.37
CA ILE A 523 59.12 -35.69 -29.78
C ILE A 523 58.70 -34.26 -29.39
N GLY A 524 59.42 -33.65 -28.45
CA GLY A 524 59.23 -32.23 -28.09
C GLY A 524 59.39 -31.32 -29.32
N GLY A 525 58.61 -30.24 -29.40
CA GLY A 525 58.72 -29.28 -30.50
C GLY A 525 58.13 -29.73 -31.85
N VAL A 526 57.70 -30.98 -32.01
CA VAL A 526 57.12 -31.47 -33.28
C VAL A 526 55.73 -30.90 -33.61
N GLY A 527 55.19 -29.95 -32.86
CA GLY A 527 53.91 -29.30 -33.17
C GLY A 527 52.64 -30.12 -32.86
N LYS A 528 52.68 -31.00 -31.84
CA LYS A 528 51.51 -31.79 -31.41
C LYS A 528 50.37 -30.91 -30.92
N THR A 529 50.68 -29.92 -30.08
CA THR A 529 49.72 -28.94 -29.57
C THR A 529 49.11 -28.14 -30.72
N THR A 530 49.92 -27.72 -31.70
CA THR A 530 49.44 -27.02 -32.90
C THR A 530 48.46 -27.88 -33.71
N LEU A 531 48.75 -29.17 -33.91
CA LEU A 531 47.84 -30.12 -34.56
C LEU A 531 46.54 -30.30 -33.75
N ALA A 532 46.63 -30.46 -32.42
CA ALA A 532 45.49 -30.62 -31.53
C ALA A 532 44.55 -29.41 -31.57
N VAL A 533 45.10 -28.19 -31.44
CA VAL A 533 44.35 -26.93 -31.51
C VAL A 533 43.72 -26.75 -32.89
N HIS A 534 44.45 -27.06 -33.96
CA HIS A 534 43.92 -26.97 -35.33
C HIS A 534 42.73 -27.92 -35.56
N VAL A 535 42.82 -29.17 -35.10
CA VAL A 535 41.72 -30.14 -35.18
C VAL A 535 40.55 -29.70 -34.30
N ALA A 536 40.81 -29.24 -33.07
CA ALA A 536 39.80 -28.76 -32.15
C ALA A 536 38.98 -27.60 -32.75
N HIS A 537 39.62 -26.62 -33.41
CA HIS A 537 38.94 -25.54 -34.12
C HIS A 537 38.05 -26.05 -35.27
N ARG A 538 38.51 -27.07 -36.00
CA ARG A 538 37.76 -27.64 -37.14
C ARG A 538 36.51 -28.42 -36.72
N ILE A 539 36.57 -29.12 -35.58
CA ILE A 539 35.45 -29.93 -35.08
C ILE A 539 34.51 -29.16 -34.15
N ARG A 540 34.79 -27.89 -33.83
CA ARG A 540 33.95 -27.01 -32.98
C ARG A 540 32.43 -27.14 -33.20
N PRO A 541 31.92 -27.21 -34.45
CA PRO A 541 30.48 -27.34 -34.69
C PRO A 541 29.84 -28.61 -34.10
N HIS A 542 30.62 -29.66 -33.85
CA HIS A 542 30.15 -30.92 -33.25
C HIS A 542 30.12 -30.88 -31.71
N PHE A 543 30.66 -29.82 -31.09
CA PHE A 543 30.69 -29.61 -29.63
C PHE A 543 30.05 -28.26 -29.27
N PRO A 544 28.72 -28.14 -29.42
CA PRO A 544 28.00 -26.87 -29.27
C PRO A 544 27.99 -26.34 -27.82
N ASP A 545 28.24 -27.20 -26.84
CA ASP A 545 28.19 -26.87 -25.40
C ASP A 545 29.45 -26.13 -24.91
N GLY A 546 30.54 -26.14 -25.68
CA GLY A 546 31.76 -25.39 -25.40
C GLY A 546 33.04 -26.17 -25.63
N GLN A 547 34.18 -25.47 -25.51
CA GLN A 547 35.52 -26.06 -25.61
C GLN A 547 36.42 -25.51 -24.49
N LEU A 548 37.07 -26.42 -23.79
CA LEU A 548 38.00 -26.13 -22.71
C LEU A 548 39.42 -26.55 -23.14
N TYR A 549 40.41 -25.71 -22.81
CA TYR A 549 41.82 -26.02 -23.04
C TYR A 549 42.55 -25.94 -21.71
N VAL A 550 43.40 -26.93 -21.45
CA VAL A 550 44.29 -26.93 -20.30
C VAL A 550 45.68 -27.36 -20.73
N ASP A 551 46.68 -26.62 -20.27
CA ASP A 551 48.07 -27.06 -20.26
C ASP A 551 48.36 -27.78 -18.93
N LEU A 552 48.57 -29.09 -18.99
CA LEU A 552 48.86 -29.92 -17.81
C LEU A 552 50.32 -29.78 -17.33
N GLN A 553 51.12 -28.92 -17.96
CA GLN A 553 52.51 -28.63 -17.60
C GLN A 553 53.42 -29.87 -17.57
N GLY A 554 53.12 -30.90 -18.37
CA GLY A 554 53.84 -32.18 -18.36
C GLY A 554 55.34 -32.12 -18.74
N THR A 555 55.83 -30.96 -19.19
CA THR A 555 57.26 -30.69 -19.47
C THR A 555 57.95 -29.85 -18.37
N GLY A 556 57.22 -29.40 -17.35
CA GLY A 556 57.73 -28.65 -16.20
C GLY A 556 58.10 -29.54 -15.02
N ALA A 557 58.67 -28.95 -13.96
CA ALA A 557 59.10 -29.69 -12.75
C ALA A 557 57.95 -30.25 -11.90
N ARG A 558 56.70 -29.83 -12.16
CA ARG A 558 55.50 -30.28 -11.45
C ARG A 558 54.31 -30.30 -12.42
N ALA A 559 53.59 -31.41 -12.49
CA ALA A 559 52.35 -31.51 -13.26
C ALA A 559 51.24 -30.69 -12.60
N ALA A 560 50.27 -30.24 -13.39
CA ALA A 560 49.11 -29.51 -12.86
C ALA A 560 48.25 -30.42 -11.96
N GLU A 561 47.96 -29.95 -10.73
CA GLU A 561 47.09 -30.66 -9.78
C GLU A 561 45.63 -30.65 -10.30
N PRO A 562 44.90 -31.79 -10.30
CA PRO A 562 43.55 -31.88 -10.84
C PRO A 562 42.56 -30.85 -10.27
N GLU A 563 42.65 -30.54 -8.98
CA GLU A 563 41.79 -29.55 -8.31
C GLU A 563 42.02 -28.13 -8.86
N THR A 564 43.25 -27.82 -9.25
CA THR A 564 43.62 -26.52 -9.83
C THR A 564 43.06 -26.40 -11.25
N VAL A 565 43.12 -27.47 -12.03
CA VAL A 565 42.55 -27.53 -13.38
C VAL A 565 41.02 -27.41 -13.31
N LEU A 566 40.37 -28.14 -12.43
CA LEU A 566 38.92 -28.05 -12.25
C LEU A 566 38.50 -26.64 -11.81
N ALA A 567 39.22 -26.03 -10.87
CA ALA A 567 38.96 -24.65 -10.45
C ALA A 567 39.13 -23.64 -11.59
N SER A 568 40.01 -23.87 -12.57
CA SER A 568 40.15 -23.01 -13.75
C SER A 568 39.02 -23.15 -14.78
N PHE A 569 38.30 -24.28 -14.78
CA PHE A 569 37.15 -24.49 -15.66
C PHE A 569 35.83 -23.99 -15.07
N LEU A 570 35.76 -23.83 -13.75
CA LEU A 570 34.55 -23.43 -13.01
C LEU A 570 34.49 -21.93 -12.65
N ARG A 571 35.55 -21.17 -12.94
CA ARG A 571 35.60 -19.70 -12.82
C ARG A 571 35.44 -19.07 -14.19
#